data_AF-A0A382G2B0-F1
#
_entry.id   AF-A0A382G2B0-F1
#
_cell.length_a   1.000
_cell.length_b   1.000
_cell.length_c   1.000
_cell.angle_alpha   90.00
_cell.angle_beta   90.00
_cell.angle_gamma   90.00
#
_symmetry.space_group_name_H-M   'P 1'
#
loop_
_entity.id
_entity.type
_entity.pdbx_description
1 polymer ?
#
loop_
_entity_poly.entity_id
_entity_poly.type
_entity_poly.pdbx_seq_one_letter_code
_entity_poly.pdbx_strand_id
1 'polypeptide(L)' 'MGKDLTDTERAIIQQVILDRWNPLRLNKKIATHFGLTINQVRHLRSKPVFPDRVQAAVGHLPAVVR' A
#
# COMPACT_ATOMS: atom_id res chain seq x y z
N MET A 1 20.87 2.62 -18.23
CA MET A 1 19.67 2.48 -19.09
C MET A 1 18.55 2.05 -18.16
N GLY A 2 17.61 2.94 -17.85
CA GLY A 2 16.52 2.61 -16.94
C GLY A 2 15.64 1.54 -17.58
N LYS A 3 15.31 0.49 -16.83
CA LYS A 3 14.37 -0.54 -17.27
C LYS A 3 13.04 0.15 -17.57
N ASP A 4 12.56 0.05 -18.81
CA ASP A 4 11.25 0.57 -19.16
C ASP A 4 10.20 -0.19 -18.34
N LEU A 5 9.44 0.57 -17.55
CA LEU A 5 8.34 0.01 -16.77
C LEU A 5 7.32 -0.58 -17.75
N THR A 6 6.78 -1.74 -17.42
CA THR A 6 5.58 -2.27 -18.07
C THR A 6 4.37 -1.40 -17.71
N ASP A 7 3.31 -1.45 -18.52
CA ASP A 7 2.10 -0.67 -18.25
C ASP A 7 1.43 -1.09 -16.93
N THR A 8 1.57 -2.36 -16.55
CA THR A 8 1.16 -2.88 -15.24
C THR A 8 1.94 -2.22 -14.10
N GLU A 9 3.26 -2.13 -14.21
CA GLU A 9 4.10 -1.49 -13.18
C GLU A 9 3.80 0.02 -13.09
N ARG A 10 3.58 0.69 -14.22
CA ARG A 10 3.15 2.09 -14.26
C ARG A 10 1.81 2.27 -13.54
N ALA A 11 0.83 1.42 -13.81
CA ALA A 11 -0.47 1.47 -13.15
C ALA A 11 -0.36 1.24 -11.64
N ILE A 12 0.46 0.28 -11.19
CA ILE A 12 0.70 0.03 -9.76
C ILE A 12 1.32 1.27 -9.09
N ILE A 13 2.34 1.88 -9.70
CA ILE A 13 3.00 3.09 -9.17
C ILE A 13 1.99 4.25 -9.08
N GLN A 14 1.19 4.48 -10.12
CA GLN A 14 0.16 5.52 -10.09
C GLN A 14 -0.87 5.28 -8.99
N GLN A 15 -1.32 4.03 -8.80
CA GLN A 15 -2.24 3.67 -7.72
C GLN A 15 -1.63 3.94 -6.33
N VAL A 16 -0.36 3.58 -6.12
CA VAL A 16 0.36 3.83 -4.87
C VAL A 16 0.51 5.33 -4.60
N ILE A 17 0.82 6.14 -5.62
CA ILE A 17 0.89 7.60 -5.49
C ILE A 17 -0.48 8.15 -5.08
N LEU A 18 -1.54 7.81 -5.81
CA LEU A 18 -2.89 8.28 -5.49
C LEU A 18 -3.34 7.87 -4.08
N ASP A 19 -3.01 6.65 -3.65
CA ASP A 19 -3.32 6.15 -2.31
C ASP A 19 -2.51 6.85 -1.21
N ARG A 20 -1.29 7.32 -1.51
CA ARG A 20 -0.46 8.13 -0.60
C ARG A 20 -1.04 9.54 -0.41
N TRP A 21 -1.52 10.16 -1.49
CA TRP A 21 -2.08 11.53 -1.46
C TRP A 21 -3.54 11.57 -1.00
N ASN A 22 -4.27 10.44 -1.08
CA ASN A 22 -5.64 10.32 -0.58
C ASN A 22 -5.77 9.12 0.40
N PRO A 23 -5.50 9.32 1.70
CA PRO A 23 -5.56 8.24 2.68
C PRO A 23 -6.97 7.64 2.85
N LEU A 24 -8.02 8.38 2.50
CA LEU A 24 -9.41 7.89 2.53
C LEU A 24 -9.64 6.82 1.44
N ARG A 25 -9.05 7.01 0.26
CA ARG A 25 -9.11 6.06 -0.85
C ARG A 25 -8.48 4.72 -0.47
N LEU A 26 -7.29 4.76 0.15
CA LEU A 26 -6.62 3.58 0.66
C LEU A 26 -7.45 2.88 1.74
N ASN A 27 -8.02 3.64 2.68
CA ASN A 27 -8.88 3.07 3.73
C ASN A 27 -10.12 2.38 3.16
N LYS A 28 -10.75 2.97 2.14
CA LYS A 28 -11.92 2.39 1.48
C LYS A 28 -11.57 1.10 0.74
N LYS A 29 -10.41 1.07 0.06
CA LYS A 29 -9.93 -0.12 -0.64
C LYS A 29 -9.66 -1.27 0.33
N ILE A 30 -8.94 -1.01 1.42
CA ILE A 30 -8.70 -2.01 2.49
C ILE A 30 -10.04 -2.46 3.10
N ALA A 31 -10.94 -1.53 3.41
CA ALA A 31 -12.26 -1.82 3.95
C ALA A 31 -13.05 -2.79 3.06
N THR A 32 -13.14 -2.50 1.75
CA THR A 32 -13.84 -3.35 0.79
C THR A 32 -13.18 -4.73 0.63
N HIS A 33 -11.85 -4.79 0.55
CA HIS A 33 -11.15 -6.07 0.34
C HIS A 33 -11.25 -7.02 1.53
N PHE A 34 -11.26 -6.49 2.75
CA PHE A 34 -11.23 -7.29 3.99
C PHE A 34 -12.58 -7.32 4.72
N GLY A 35 -13.64 -6.75 4.15
CA GLY A 35 -14.97 -6.69 4.80
C GLY A 35 -14.99 -5.84 6.07
N LEU A 36 -14.13 -4.83 6.16
CA LEU A 36 -14.03 -3.92 7.32
C LEU A 36 -14.77 -2.62 7.06
N THR A 37 -15.06 -1.87 8.12
CA THR A 37 -15.48 -0.47 8.01
C THR A 37 -14.27 0.46 7.88
N ILE A 38 -14.45 1.61 7.25
CA ILE A 38 -13.41 2.65 7.12
C ILE A 38 -12.87 3.07 8.51
N ASN A 39 -13.74 3.12 9.51
CA ASN A 39 -13.37 3.49 10.88
C ASN A 39 -12.49 2.41 11.54
N GLN A 40 -12.81 1.13 11.33
CA GLN A 40 -11.94 0.03 11.78
C GLN A 40 -10.58 0.09 11.10
N VAL A 41 -10.53 0.35 9.80
CA VAL A 41 -9.25 0.50 9.07
C VAL A 41 -8.45 1.69 9.59
N ARG A 42 -9.09 2.85 9.84
CA ARG A 42 -8.43 4.03 10.43
C ARG A 42 -7.84 3.69 11.80
N HIS A 43 -8.60 3.01 12.65
CA HIS A 43 -8.18 2.59 13.98
C HIS A 43 -7.02 1.58 13.95
N LEU A 44 -6.99 0.66 12.98
CA LEU A 44 -5.88 -0.28 12.79
C LEU A 44 -4.61 0.43 12.33
N ARG A 45 -4.73 1.37 11.38
CA ARG A 45 -3.59 2.13 10.86
C ARG A 45 -3.01 3.12 11.87
N SER A 46 -3.79 3.57 12.85
CA SER A 46 -3.29 4.40 13.95
C SER A 46 -2.55 3.60 15.03
N LYS A 47 -2.62 2.26 15.02
CA LYS A 47 -1.86 1.43 15.97
C LYS A 47 -0.39 1.32 15.53
N PRO A 48 0.58 1.47 16.44
CA PRO A 48 2.02 1.43 16.11
C PRO A 48 2.49 0.07 15.56
N VAL A 49 1.73 -1.01 15.81
CA VAL A 49 2.00 -2.35 15.26
C VAL A 49 1.83 -2.42 13.74
N PHE A 50 1.03 -1.52 13.15
CA PHE A 50 0.76 -1.51 11.72
C PHE A 50 1.95 -0.98 10.90
N PRO A 51 2.58 0.16 11.25
CA PRO A 51 3.86 0.60 10.68
C PRO A 51 4.94 -0.49 10.72
N ASP A 52 5.15 -1.12 11.88
CA ASP A 52 6.24 -2.10 12.05
C ASP A 52 6.04 -3.37 11.21
N ARG A 53 4.79 -3.87 11.10
CA ARG A 53 4.50 -5.04 10.26
C ARG A 53 4.56 -4.73 8.76
N VAL A 54 4.20 -3.52 8.34
CA VAL A 54 4.37 -3.08 6.96
C VAL A 54 5.86 -2.92 6.64
N GLN A 55 6.66 -2.34 7.54
CA GLN A 55 8.11 -2.22 7.39
C GLN A 55 8.78 -3.60 7.29
N ALA A 56 8.36 -4.56 8.12
CA ALA A 56 8.86 -5.94 8.09
C ALA A 56 8.45 -6.69 6.81
N ALA A 57 7.23 -6.47 6.31
CA ALA A 57 6.78 -7.07 5.05
C ALA A 57 7.53 -6.51 3.82
N VAL A 58 7.87 -5.22 3.82
CA VAL A 58 8.68 -4.59 2.77
C VAL A 58 10.13 -5.09 2.81
N GLY A 59 10.66 -5.44 3.99
CA GLY A 59 11.98 -6.05 4.15
C GLY A 59 12.12 -7.47 3.57
N HIS A 60 11.02 -8.14 3.25
CA HIS A 60 11.01 -9.50 2.69
C HIS A 60 10.69 -9.55 1.19
N LEU A 61 10.54 -8.41 0.51
CA LEU A 61 10.46 -8.40 -0.95
C LEU A 61 11.82 -8.82 -1.53
N PRO A 62 11.89 -9.85 -2.39
CA PRO A 62 13.16 -10.31 -2.94
C PRO A 62 13.81 -9.16 -3.72
N ALA A 63 15.11 -9.03 -3.55
CA ALA A 63 15.98 -8.00 -4.12
C ALA A 63 16.09 -8.08 -5.66
N VAL A 64 14.98 -8.03 -6.39
CA VAL A 64 14.90 -8.12 -7.86
C VAL A 64 14.90 -6.72 -8.51
N VAL A 65 15.15 -5.66 -7.73
CA VAL A 65 15.35 -4.31 -8.28
C VAL A 65 16.64 -3.72 -7.68
N ARG A 66 17.78 -4.18 -8.20
CA ARG A 66 19.04 -3.43 -8.21
C ARG A 66 19.54 -3.34 -9.64
#